data_AF-A0A967CV82-F1
#
_entry.id   AF-A0A967CV82-F1
#
_cell.length_a   1.000
_cell.length_b   1.000
_cell.length_c   1.000
_cell.angle_alpha   90.00
_cell.angle_beta   90.00
_cell.angle_gamma   90.00
#
_symmetry.space_group_name_H-M   'P 1'
#
loop_
_entity.id
_entity.type
_entity.pdbx_description
1 polymer ?
#
loop_
_entity_poly.entity_id
_entity_poly.type
_entity_poly.pdbx_seq_one_letter_code
_entity_poly.pdbx_strand_id
1 'polypeptide(L)'
;MALPPNAHDAARRRLEERIEAFIAGYEATGQQPDSFAGEFLVRALASLKAGDYATGEARLRLAETPADRRSPQDVATVPTGYALLSTAEHRRSFERTKLGQLR
;
A
#
# COMPACT_ATOMS: atom_id res chain seq x y z
N MET A 1 -6.20 -2.49 -23.61
CA MET A 1 -6.97 -3.74 -23.41
C MET A 1 -7.66 -3.65 -22.06
N ALA A 2 -8.98 -3.69 -22.00
CA ALA A 2 -9.71 -3.78 -20.73
C ALA A 2 -9.64 -5.22 -20.23
N LEU A 3 -9.27 -5.43 -18.97
CA LEU A 3 -9.27 -6.76 -18.36
C LEU A 3 -10.72 -7.25 -18.21
N PRO A 4 -10.99 -8.55 -18.34
CA PRO A 4 -12.31 -9.10 -18.07
C PRO A 4 -12.71 -8.81 -16.60
N PRO A 5 -14.00 -8.60 -16.30
CA PRO A 5 -14.46 -8.19 -14.97
C PRO A 5 -13.98 -9.13 -13.85
N ASN A 6 -13.93 -10.43 -14.11
CA ASN A 6 -13.40 -11.43 -13.16
C ASN A 6 -11.91 -11.23 -12.82
N ALA A 7 -11.12 -10.70 -13.76
CA ALA A 7 -9.71 -10.41 -13.53
C ALA A 7 -9.50 -9.12 -12.73
N HIS A 8 -10.40 -8.13 -12.87
CA HIS A 8 -10.39 -6.94 -12.02
C HIS A 8 -10.72 -7.28 -10.56
N ASP A 9 -11.75 -8.10 -10.32
CA ASP A 9 -12.10 -8.52 -8.96
C ASP A 9 -11.00 -9.36 -8.31
N ALA A 10 -10.38 -10.28 -9.06
CA ALA A 10 -9.27 -11.07 -8.56
C ALA A 10 -8.04 -10.20 -8.24
N ALA A 11 -7.71 -9.22 -9.10
CA ALA A 11 -6.61 -8.30 -8.87
C ALA A 11 -6.87 -7.39 -7.65
N ARG A 12 -8.10 -6.90 -7.48
CA ARG A 12 -8.52 -6.14 -6.30
C ARG A 12 -8.31 -6.95 -5.02
N ARG A 13 -8.90 -8.15 -4.94
CA ARG A 13 -8.83 -9.02 -3.74
C ARG A 13 -7.40 -9.35 -3.37
N ARG A 14 -6.58 -9.70 -4.37
CA ARG A 14 -5.15 -9.98 -4.16
C ARG A 14 -4.43 -8.77 -3.56
N LEU A 15 -4.63 -7.58 -4.13
CA LEU A 15 -3.98 -6.38 -3.61
C LEU A 15 -4.46 -6.05 -2.19
N GLU A 16 -5.76 -6.21 -1.90
CA GLU A 16 -6.30 -6.05 -0.55
C GLU A 16 -5.65 -7.02 0.44
N GLU A 17 -5.59 -8.31 0.13
CA GLU A 17 -4.95 -9.34 0.97
C GLU A 17 -3.49 -9.02 1.25
N ARG A 18 -2.75 -8.56 0.25
CA ARG A 18 -1.33 -8.21 0.41
C ARG A 18 -1.13 -6.96 1.27
N ILE A 19 -1.94 -5.92 1.06
CA ILE A 19 -1.91 -4.70 1.90
C ILE A 19 -2.24 -5.06 3.35
N GLU A 20 -3.25 -5.92 3.54
CA GLU A 20 -3.67 -6.39 4.86
C GLU A 20 -2.54 -7.16 5.57
N ALA A 21 -1.89 -8.09 4.87
CA ALA A 21 -0.76 -8.84 5.41
C ALA A 21 0.44 -7.93 5.77
N PHE A 22 0.73 -6.93 4.94
CA PHE A 22 1.79 -5.96 5.19
C PHE A 22 1.53 -5.16 6.48
N ILE A 23 0.33 -4.61 6.63
CA ILE A 23 -0.06 -3.86 7.84
C ILE A 23 -0.01 -4.77 9.08
N ALA A 24 -0.56 -6.00 8.97
CA ALA A 24 -0.56 -6.97 10.06
C ALA A 24 0.85 -7.34 10.53
N GLY A 25 1.84 -7.37 9.63
CA GLY A 25 3.24 -7.60 9.99
C GLY A 25 3.81 -6.51 10.91
N TYR A 26 3.51 -5.23 10.64
CA TYR A 26 3.89 -4.13 11.52
C TYR A 26 3.12 -4.13 12.84
N GLU A 27 1.83 -4.48 12.81
CA GLU A 27 1.02 -4.61 14.03
C GLU A 27 1.57 -5.71 14.95
N ALA A 28 1.94 -6.87 14.40
CA ALA A 28 2.47 -8.00 15.15
C ALA A 28 3.83 -7.72 15.80
N THR A 29 4.67 -6.91 15.15
CA THR A 29 5.99 -6.54 15.66
C THR A 29 5.95 -5.33 16.60
N GLY A 30 4.84 -4.59 16.63
CA GLY A 30 4.73 -3.30 17.32
C GLY A 30 5.56 -2.18 16.68
N GLN A 31 6.17 -2.44 15.51
CA GLN A 31 6.98 -1.47 14.80
C GLN A 31 6.11 -0.53 13.96
N GLN A 32 6.67 0.63 13.63
CA GLN A 32 6.08 1.55 12.66
C GLN A 32 6.78 1.38 11.31
N PRO A 33 6.06 1.50 10.18
CA PRO A 33 6.71 1.63 8.89
C PRO A 33 7.58 2.90 8.89
N ASP A 34 8.76 2.81 8.29
CA ASP A 34 9.57 3.99 8.05
C ASP A 34 8.95 4.89 6.97
N SER A 35 9.55 6.05 6.71
CA SER A 35 9.03 7.01 5.74
C SER A 35 8.83 6.44 4.35
N PHE A 36 9.71 5.53 3.92
CA PHE A 36 9.66 4.94 2.60
C PHE A 36 8.53 3.91 2.52
N ALA A 37 8.50 2.98 3.47
CA ALA A 37 7.46 1.96 3.57
C ALA A 37 6.06 2.60 3.69
N GLY A 38 5.93 3.61 4.55
CA GLY A 38 4.67 4.34 4.77
C GLY A 38 4.19 5.07 3.52
N GLU A 39 5.07 5.80 2.83
CA GLU A 39 4.72 6.55 1.61
C GLU A 39 4.23 5.61 0.51
N PHE A 40 4.96 4.54 0.24
CA PHE A 40 4.58 3.60 -0.81
C PHE A 40 3.34 2.77 -0.45
N LEU A 41 3.07 2.53 0.83
CA LEU A 41 1.80 1.97 1.30
C LEU A 41 0.63 2.95 1.04
N VAL A 42 0.78 4.24 1.33
CA VAL A 42 -0.25 5.25 1.02
C VAL A 42 -0.53 5.31 -0.48
N ARG A 43 0.53 5.30 -1.31
CA ARG A 43 0.37 5.26 -2.77
C ARG A 43 -0.33 3.99 -3.22
N ALA A 44 -0.02 2.83 -2.64
CA ALA A 44 -0.71 1.58 -2.95
C ALA A 44 -2.21 1.65 -2.63
N LEU A 45 -2.57 2.18 -1.45
CA LEU A 45 -3.96 2.42 -1.04
C LEU A 45 -4.70 3.38 -1.98
N ALA A 46 -4.05 4.45 -2.41
CA ALA A 46 -4.62 5.39 -3.38
C ALA A 46 -4.90 4.71 -4.74
N SER A 47 -4.02 3.80 -5.16
CA SER A 47 -4.18 3.02 -6.41
C SER A 47 -5.34 2.04 -6.31
N LEU A 48 -5.43 1.33 -5.17
CA LEU A 48 -6.53 0.43 -4.86
C LEU A 48 -7.86 1.18 -4.95
N LYS A 49 -7.94 2.38 -4.34
CA LYS A 49 -9.11 3.24 -4.40
C LYS A 49 -9.46 3.68 -5.83
N ALA A 50 -8.45 3.93 -6.66
CA ALA A 50 -8.63 4.35 -8.06
C ALA A 50 -8.95 3.18 -9.02
N GLY A 51 -8.93 1.93 -8.56
CA GLY A 51 -9.10 0.75 -9.41
C GLY A 51 -7.86 0.38 -10.23
N ASP A 52 -6.73 1.05 -9.99
CA ASP A 52 -5.45 0.75 -10.65
C ASP A 52 -4.63 -0.25 -9.83
N TYR A 53 -5.06 -1.51 -9.88
CA TYR A 53 -4.49 -2.58 -9.06
C TYR A 53 -3.06 -2.95 -9.46
N ALA A 54 -2.72 -2.84 -10.76
CA ALA A 54 -1.38 -3.12 -11.24
C ALA A 54 -0.36 -2.14 -10.66
N THR A 55 -0.69 -0.84 -10.69
CA THR A 55 0.17 0.17 -10.08
C THR A 55 0.18 0.06 -8.56
N GLY A 56 -0.95 -0.30 -7.94
CA GLY A 56 -1.04 -0.57 -6.51
C GLY A 56 -0.10 -1.69 -6.04
N GLU A 57 -0.07 -2.80 -6.77
CA GLU A 57 0.86 -3.92 -6.53
C GLU A 57 2.32 -3.50 -6.65
N ALA A 58 2.67 -2.70 -7.67
CA ALA A 58 4.03 -2.21 -7.86
C ALA A 58 4.46 -1.30 -6.69
N ARG A 59 3.56 -0.42 -6.24
CA ARG A 59 3.79 0.46 -5.08
C ARG A 59 3.94 -0.33 -3.78
N LEU A 60 3.13 -1.37 -3.57
CA LEU A 60 3.27 -2.22 -2.39
C LEU A 60 4.60 -2.98 -2.37
N ARG A 61 5.08 -3.46 -3.51
CA ARG A 61 6.42 -4.11 -3.59
C ARG A 61 7.55 -3.16 -3.20
N LEU A 62 7.44 -1.88 -3.57
CA LEU A 62 8.38 -0.87 -3.09
C LEU A 62 8.28 -0.74 -1.57
N ALA A 63 7.07 -0.63 -1.00
CA ALA A 63 6.90 -0.56 0.46
C ALA A 63 7.52 -1.75 1.21
N GLU A 64 7.45 -2.96 0.64
CA GLU A 64 8.05 -4.18 1.18
C GLU A 64 9.57 -4.27 1.01
N THR A 65 10.17 -3.39 0.20
CA THR A 65 11.61 -3.47 -0.11
C THR A 65 12.44 -3.12 1.13
N PRO A 66 13.33 -4.03 1.58
CA PRO A 66 14.23 -3.78 2.71
C PRO A 66 15.11 -2.54 2.48
N ALA A 67 15.45 -1.82 3.54
CA ALA A 67 16.17 -0.55 3.46
C ALA A 67 17.50 -0.64 2.69
N ASP A 68 18.23 -1.76 2.83
CA ASP A 68 19.50 -2.05 2.14
C ASP A 68 19.35 -2.32 0.64
N ARG A 69 18.12 -2.53 0.14
CA ARG A 69 17.83 -2.88 -1.27
C ARG A 69 17.06 -1.80 -2.02
N ARG A 70 16.76 -0.66 -1.39
CA ARG A 70 15.99 0.42 -2.01
C ARG A 70 16.87 1.16 -3.03
N SER A 71 16.29 1.47 -4.19
CA SER A 71 16.96 2.32 -5.16
C SER A 71 17.09 3.75 -4.62
N PRO A 72 18.25 4.43 -4.81
CA PRO A 72 18.39 5.85 -4.50
C PRO A 72 17.33 6.72 -5.20
N GLN A 73 16.90 6.32 -6.39
CA GLN A 73 15.90 7.06 -7.16
C GLN A 73 14.54 7.02 -6.47
N ASP A 74 14.10 5.84 -6.02
CA ASP A 74 12.82 5.68 -5.34
C ASP A 74 12.82 6.43 -4.00
N VAL A 75 13.93 6.37 -3.27
CA VAL A 75 14.11 7.07 -1.99
C VAL A 75 13.99 8.59 -2.19
N ALA A 76 14.56 9.14 -3.26
CA ALA A 76 14.44 10.56 -3.58
C ALA A 76 13.00 11.02 -3.88
N THR A 77 12.08 10.10 -4.20
CA THR A 77 10.65 10.42 -4.43
C THR A 77 9.82 10.47 -3.15
N VAL A 78 10.40 10.12 -2.00
CA VAL A 78 9.73 10.16 -0.71
C VAL A 78 9.81 11.59 -0.16
N PRO A 79 8.67 12.25 0.08
CA PRO A 79 8.67 13.60 0.63
C PRO A 79 9.34 13.67 2.00
N THR A 80 10.29 14.59 2.16
CA THR A 80 10.90 14.88 3.47
C THR A 80 10.03 15.88 4.23
N GLY A 81 9.57 15.52 5.45
CA GLY A 81 8.92 16.46 6.37
C GLY A 81 7.41 16.28 6.60
N TYR A 82 6.78 15.26 6.01
CA TYR A 82 5.41 14.89 6.39
C TYR A 82 5.40 14.02 7.66
N ALA A 83 4.38 14.20 8.49
CA ALA A 83 4.13 13.32 9.62
C ALA A 83 3.87 11.90 9.10
N LEU A 84 4.65 10.94 9.60
CA LEU A 84 4.46 9.53 9.26
C LEU A 84 3.16 9.05 9.89
N LEU A 85 2.32 8.42 9.06
CA LEU A 85 1.16 7.74 9.57
C LEU A 85 1.63 6.55 10.41
N SER A 86 1.03 6.41 11.58
CA SER A 86 1.17 5.21 12.39
C SER A 86 0.54 4.01 11.69
N THR A 87 0.96 2.81 12.06
CA THR A 87 0.37 1.54 11.59
C THR A 87 -1.16 1.53 11.81
N ALA A 88 -1.65 2.09 12.94
CA ALA A 88 -3.08 2.22 13.21
C ALA A 88 -3.80 3.22 12.27
N GLU A 89 -3.13 4.27 11.81
CA GLU A 89 -3.67 5.20 10.80
C GLU A 89 -3.70 4.57 9.41
N HIS A 90 -2.68 3.78 9.07
CA HIS A 90 -2.68 2.97 7.84
C HIS A 90 -3.83 1.95 7.85
N ARG A 91 -4.04 1.23 8.96
CA ARG A 91 -5.17 0.31 9.14
C ARG A 91 -6.51 1.03 8.92
N ARG A 92 -6.73 2.16 9.58
CA ARG A 92 -7.96 2.96 9.42
C ARG A 92 -8.17 3.41 7.96
N SER A 93 -7.10 3.79 7.27
CA SER A 93 -7.15 4.20 5.87
C SER A 93 -7.50 3.03 4.93
N PHE A 94 -6.97 1.84 5.21
CA PHE A 94 -7.29 0.62 4.48
C PHE A 94 -8.76 0.23 4.64
N GLU A 95 -9.27 0.14 5.88
CA GLU A 95 -10.67 -0.21 6.14
C GLU A 95 -11.65 0.77 5.48
N ARG A 96 -11.36 2.07 5.54
CA ARG A 96 -12.16 3.10 4.87
C ARG A 96 -12.15 2.92 3.35
N THR A 97 -11.04 2.48 2.77
CA THR A 97 -10.93 2.22 1.34
C THR A 97 -11.79 1.01 0.94
N LYS A 98 -11.73 -0.11 1.68
CA LYS A 98 -12.60 -1.27 1.45
C LYS A 98 -14.08 -0.91 1.52
N LEU A 99 -14.49 -0.18 2.56
CA LEU A 99 -15.89 0.26 2.73
C LEU A 99 -16.37 1.18 1.60
N GLY A 100 -15.49 2.04 1.08
CA GLY A 100 -15.81 2.93 -0.04
C GLY A 100 -15.98 2.22 -1.38
N GLN A 101 -15.45 1.01 -1.53
CA GLN A 101 -15.56 0.18 -2.74
C GLN A 101 -16.82 -0.72 -2.75
N LEU A 102 -17.52 -0.83 -1.62
CA LEU A 102 -18.74 -1.63 -1.46
C LEU A 102 -20.05 -0.83 -1.67
N ARG A 103 -19.94 0.49 -1.90
CA ARG A 103 -21.06 1.39 -2.19
C ARG A 103 -21.12 1.73 -3.66
#